data_AF-A0A8S2F8Y8-F1
#
_entry.id   AF-A0A8S2F8Y8-F1
#
_cell.length_a   1.000
_cell.length_b   1.000
_cell.length_c   1.000
_cell.angle_alpha   90.00
_cell.angle_beta   90.00
_cell.angle_gamma   90.00
#
_symmetry.space_group_name_H-M   'P 1'
#
loop_
_entity.id
_entity.type
_entity.pdbx_description
1 polymer ?
#
loop_
_entity_poly.entity_id
_entity_poly.type
_entity_poly.pdbx_seq_one_letter_code
_entity_poly.pdbx_strand_id
1 'polypeptide(L)'
;VNADIVVCTSCGDSILSKYYLRVADKLFHEECLQCTICKLSLESQKSCFIKGIQIFCRQDYYKRYSSIKCSKCDRNIQPSDWVRRAKEHVYHLACFACNSCKRQLSTGEEFALIDSAVLCKTHYCENSENDDSRHGKAKRVRTTFTEEQLQVLQSNFEVDSNPDGQDLERIAQITGKPKQVFK
;
A
#
# COMPACT_ATOMS: atom_id res chain seq x y z
N VAL A 1 -52.30 -13.78 -35.27
CA VAL A 1 -50.88 -13.76 -34.88
C VAL A 1 -50.76 -12.86 -33.66
N ASN A 2 -50.57 -13.41 -32.46
CA ASN A 2 -50.34 -12.57 -31.28
C ASN A 2 -48.95 -11.96 -31.45
N ALA A 3 -48.91 -10.67 -31.79
CA ALA A 3 -47.66 -9.93 -31.75
C ALA A 3 -47.22 -9.85 -30.29
N ASP A 4 -46.06 -10.41 -29.96
CA ASP A 4 -45.43 -10.21 -28.65
C ASP A 4 -45.28 -8.71 -28.40
N ILE A 5 -46.10 -8.17 -27.50
CA ILE A 5 -46.03 -6.77 -27.10
C ILE A 5 -44.78 -6.63 -26.24
N VAL A 6 -43.75 -6.02 -26.82
CA VAL A 6 -42.52 -5.69 -26.10
C VAL A 6 -42.80 -4.46 -25.23
N VAL A 7 -42.53 -4.55 -23.93
CA VAL A 7 -42.78 -3.46 -22.97
C VAL A 7 -41.47 -2.93 -22.40
N CYS A 8 -41.31 -1.61 -22.37
CA CYS A 8 -40.14 -0.96 -21.80
C CYS A 8 -40.15 -1.06 -20.27
N THR A 9 -39.07 -1.58 -19.69
CA THR A 9 -38.97 -1.74 -18.23
C THR A 9 -38.78 -0.41 -17.49
N SER A 10 -38.34 0.66 -18.16
CA SER A 10 -38.13 1.96 -17.52
C SER A 10 -39.37 2.84 -17.49
N CYS A 11 -40.16 2.89 -18.57
CA CYS A 11 -41.37 3.73 -18.65
C CYS A 11 -42.68 2.95 -18.51
N GLY A 12 -42.67 1.64 -18.77
CA GLY A 12 -43.85 0.78 -18.71
C GLY A 12 -44.69 0.75 -19.99
N ASP A 13 -44.33 1.55 -20.99
CA ASP A 13 -45.05 1.60 -22.27
C ASP A 13 -44.60 0.53 -23.26
N SER A 14 -45.47 0.18 -24.21
CA SER A 14 -45.14 -0.72 -25.31
C SER A 14 -44.12 -0.09 -26.26
N ILE A 15 -43.10 -0.85 -26.62
CA ILE A 15 -42.06 -0.45 -27.57
C ILE A 15 -42.58 -0.73 -28.99
N LEU A 16 -42.98 0.34 -29.68
CA LEU A 16 -43.43 0.29 -31.09
C LEU A 16 -42.30 0.52 -32.10
N SER A 17 -41.11 0.91 -31.60
CA SER A 17 -39.94 1.15 -32.44
C SER A 17 -39.44 -0.14 -33.10
N LYS A 18 -38.86 -0.02 -34.29
CA LYS A 18 -38.22 -1.13 -35.01
C LYS A 18 -37.02 -1.70 -34.24
N TYR A 19 -36.36 -0.86 -33.44
CA TYR A 19 -35.17 -1.21 -32.67
C TYR A 19 -35.40 -0.90 -31.18
N TYR A 20 -34.83 -1.74 -30.33
CA TYR A 20 -34.87 -1.60 -28.88
C TYR A 20 -33.60 -2.16 -28.27
N LEU A 21 -33.29 -1.69 -27.06
CA LEU A 21 -32.11 -2.13 -26.32
C LEU A 21 -32.48 -3.24 -25.35
N ARG A 22 -31.67 -4.29 -25.29
CA ARG A 22 -31.81 -5.38 -24.33
C ARG A 22 -30.61 -5.39 -23.38
N VAL A 23 -30.88 -5.32 -22.08
CA VAL A 23 -29.87 -5.45 -21.03
C VAL A 23 -30.32 -6.55 -20.07
N ALA A 24 -29.52 -7.62 -19.99
CA ALA A 24 -29.92 -8.88 -19.37
C ALA A 24 -31.27 -9.37 -19.94
N ASP A 25 -32.31 -9.43 -19.11
CA ASP A 25 -33.67 -9.86 -19.50
C ASP A 25 -34.69 -8.72 -19.49
N LYS A 26 -34.23 -7.48 -19.59
CA LYS A 26 -35.07 -6.28 -19.62
C LYS A 26 -34.92 -5.55 -20.95
N LEU A 27 -36.03 -4.99 -21.42
CA LEU A 27 -36.15 -4.32 -22.71
C LEU A 27 -36.39 -2.82 -22.49
N PHE A 28 -35.75 -1.98 -23.30
CA PHE A 28 -35.73 -0.53 -23.14
C PHE A 28 -35.83 0.19 -24.48
N HIS A 29 -36.50 1.34 -24.50
CA HIS A 29 -36.29 2.31 -25.57
C HIS A 29 -34.85 2.81 -25.56
N GLU A 30 -34.35 3.27 -26.71
CA GLU A 30 -33.01 3.85 -26.86
C GLU A 30 -32.81 5.03 -25.90
N GLU A 31 -33.83 5.89 -25.78
CA GLU A 31 -33.83 7.03 -24.86
C GLU A 31 -34.10 6.66 -23.40
N CYS A 32 -34.73 5.51 -23.14
CA CYS A 32 -35.06 5.08 -21.78
C CYS A 32 -33.89 4.40 -21.07
N LEU A 33 -32.87 3.91 -21.81
CA LEU A 33 -31.70 3.28 -21.22
C LEU A 33 -30.70 4.34 -20.73
N GLN A 34 -31.05 5.02 -19.64
CA GLN A 34 -30.25 6.09 -19.04
C GLN A 34 -29.97 5.82 -17.56
N CYS A 35 -28.85 6.35 -17.07
CA CYS A 35 -28.57 6.30 -15.65
C CYS A 35 -29.60 7.13 -14.86
N THR A 36 -30.23 6.54 -13.85
CA THR A 36 -31.22 7.20 -13.00
C THR A 36 -30.64 8.42 -12.25
N ILE A 37 -29.32 8.44 -11.99
CA ILE A 37 -28.64 9.51 -11.24
C ILE A 37 -28.14 10.62 -12.18
N CYS A 38 -27.23 10.31 -13.11
CA CYS A 38 -26.61 11.34 -13.97
C CYS A 38 -27.31 11.55 -15.31
N LYS A 39 -28.37 10.78 -15.62
CA LYS A 39 -29.12 10.81 -16.90
C LYS A 39 -28.28 10.54 -18.16
N LEU A 40 -27.05 10.06 -17.99
CA LEU A 40 -26.19 9.65 -19.09
C LEU A 40 -26.85 8.50 -19.87
N SER A 41 -26.91 8.63 -21.21
CA SER A 41 -27.30 7.53 -22.10
C SER A 41 -26.30 6.38 -21.99
N LEU A 42 -26.82 5.20 -21.70
CA LEU A 42 -26.02 3.99 -21.48
C LEU A 42 -25.85 3.14 -22.75
N GLU A 43 -26.46 3.55 -23.86
CA GLU A 43 -26.31 2.89 -25.17
C GLU A 43 -24.84 2.81 -25.60
N SER A 44 -24.09 3.90 -25.42
CA SER A 44 -22.65 3.98 -25.76
C SER A 44 -21.73 3.34 -24.72
N GLN A 45 -22.27 2.88 -23.58
CA GLN A 45 -21.48 2.37 -22.48
C GLN A 45 -21.31 0.85 -22.59
N LYS A 46 -20.09 0.34 -22.34
CA LYS A 46 -19.79 -1.10 -22.41
C LYS A 46 -20.56 -1.94 -21.38
N SER A 47 -21.07 -1.32 -20.31
CA SER A 47 -21.77 -2.02 -19.23
C SER A 47 -22.62 -1.04 -18.41
N CYS A 48 -23.74 -1.52 -17.88
CA CYS A 48 -24.56 -0.82 -16.89
C CYS A 48 -25.03 -1.78 -15.80
N PHE A 49 -25.53 -1.24 -14.69
CA PHE A 49 -25.97 -2.00 -13.54
C PHE A 49 -27.45 -1.78 -13.29
N ILE A 50 -28.21 -2.85 -13.05
CA ILE A 50 -29.64 -2.79 -12.78
C ILE A 50 -29.89 -3.22 -11.33
N LYS A 51 -30.64 -2.42 -10.58
CA LYS A 51 -31.08 -2.75 -9.22
C LYS A 51 -32.58 -2.47 -9.09
N GLY A 52 -33.39 -3.53 -9.17
CA GLY A 52 -34.84 -3.42 -9.27
C GLY A 52 -35.27 -2.83 -10.62
N ILE A 53 -35.86 -1.63 -10.59
CA ILE A 53 -36.28 -0.86 -11.79
C ILE A 53 -35.24 0.22 -12.14
N GLN A 54 -34.31 0.54 -11.23
CA GLN A 54 -33.32 1.60 -11.44
C GLN A 54 -32.10 1.08 -12.20
N ILE A 55 -31.59 1.92 -13.09
CA ILE A 55 -30.41 1.64 -13.93
C ILE A 55 -29.33 2.64 -13.59
N PHE A 56 -28.12 2.15 -13.38
CA PHE A 56 -26.97 2.95 -12.97
C PHE A 56 -25.85 2.81 -13.99
N CYS A 57 -25.19 3.94 -14.30
CA CYS A 57 -23.90 3.90 -14.94
C CYS A 57 -22.88 3.26 -13.98
N ARG A 58 -21.77 2.76 -14.52
CA ARG A 58 -20.68 2.18 -13.72
C ARG A 58 -20.27 3.10 -12.58
N GLN A 59 -20.02 4.37 -12.87
CA GLN A 59 -19.54 5.34 -11.88
C GLN A 59 -20.52 5.52 -10.71
N ASP A 60 -21.79 5.79 -11.00
CA ASP A 60 -22.77 6.08 -9.95
C ASP A 60 -23.20 4.83 -9.18
N TYR A 61 -23.15 3.66 -9.84
CA TYR A 61 -23.34 2.38 -9.16
C TYR A 61 -22.27 2.19 -8.07
N TYR A 62 -21.00 2.34 -8.42
CA TYR A 62 -19.91 2.20 -7.44
C TYR A 62 -19.92 3.32 -6.40
N LYS A 63 -20.23 4.57 -6.76
CA LYS A 63 -20.37 5.64 -5.76
C LYS A 63 -21.44 5.33 -4.72
N ARG A 64 -22.59 4.80 -5.14
CA ARG A 64 -23.74 4.56 -4.25
C ARG A 64 -23.67 3.23 -3.50
N TYR A 65 -23.07 2.21 -4.11
CA TYR A 65 -23.12 0.83 -3.59
C TYR A 65 -21.74 0.21 -3.32
N SER A 66 -20.63 0.89 -3.59
CA SER A 66 -19.31 0.36 -3.21
C SER A 66 -19.17 0.33 -1.69
N SER A 67 -19.02 -0.86 -1.14
CA SER A 67 -18.68 -1.08 0.27
C SER A 67 -17.18 -0.90 0.54
N ILE A 68 -16.36 -0.78 -0.50
CA ILE A 68 -14.90 -0.73 -0.39
C ILE A 68 -14.48 0.72 -0.10
N LYS A 69 -13.94 0.93 1.10
CA LYS A 69 -13.43 2.22 1.56
C LYS A 69 -11.92 2.15 1.79
N CYS A 70 -11.26 3.27 1.57
CA CYS A 70 -9.85 3.42 1.92
C CYS A 70 -9.69 3.41 3.44
N SER A 71 -8.94 2.47 4.01
CA SER A 71 -8.74 2.35 5.46
C SER A 71 -7.95 3.51 6.09
N LYS A 72 -7.44 4.46 5.31
CA LYS A 72 -6.78 5.68 5.83
C LYS A 72 -7.62 6.95 5.75
N CYS A 73 -8.42 7.12 4.70
CA CYS A 73 -9.16 8.36 4.48
C CYS A 73 -10.68 8.17 4.47
N ASP A 74 -11.16 6.95 4.65
CA ASP A 74 -12.57 6.53 4.70
C ASP A 74 -13.42 6.89 3.47
N ARG A 75 -12.80 7.41 2.41
CA ARG A 75 -13.44 7.66 1.12
C ARG A 75 -13.62 6.35 0.35
N ASN A 76 -14.72 6.24 -0.39
CA ASN A 76 -14.99 5.09 -1.27
C ASN A 76 -13.94 4.99 -2.38
N ILE A 77 -13.43 3.78 -2.59
CA ILE A 77 -12.55 3.47 -3.72
C ILE A 77 -13.39 3.42 -5.00
N GLN A 78 -13.00 4.20 -6.01
CA GLN A 78 -13.59 4.15 -7.34
C GLN A 78 -12.92 3.06 -8.20
N PRO A 79 -13.60 2.53 -9.23
CA PRO A 79 -13.02 1.54 -10.14
C PRO A 79 -11.79 2.03 -10.92
N SER A 80 -11.64 3.35 -11.05
CA SER A 80 -10.51 4.01 -11.70
C SER A 80 -9.32 4.25 -10.76
N ASP A 81 -9.49 4.06 -9.45
CA ASP A 81 -8.46 4.40 -8.48
C ASP A 81 -7.37 3.34 -8.43
N TRP A 82 -6.12 3.81 -8.41
CA TRP A 82 -4.98 2.97 -8.11
C TRP A 82 -4.97 2.66 -6.61
N VAL A 83 -4.93 1.38 -6.26
CA VAL A 83 -5.03 0.94 -4.88
C VAL A 83 -3.87 0.04 -4.46
N ARG A 84 -3.60 0.05 -3.16
CA ARG A 84 -2.75 -0.90 -2.46
C ARG A 84 -3.63 -1.75 -1.55
N ARG A 85 -3.34 -3.04 -1.48
CA ARG A 85 -3.98 -3.98 -0.56
C ARG A 85 -2.95 -4.50 0.43
N ALA A 86 -3.28 -4.48 1.71
CA ALA A 86 -2.47 -5.05 2.76
C ALA A 86 -3.38 -5.77 3.75
N LYS A 87 -3.28 -7.12 3.79
CA LYS A 87 -4.24 -7.99 4.47
C LYS A 87 -5.68 -7.66 4.02
N GLU A 88 -6.58 -7.42 4.98
CA GLU A 88 -8.00 -7.08 4.75
C GLU A 88 -8.23 -5.60 4.39
N HIS A 89 -7.18 -4.77 4.41
CA HIS A 89 -7.31 -3.33 4.21
C HIS A 89 -6.97 -2.89 2.79
N VAL A 90 -7.73 -1.92 2.29
CA VAL A 90 -7.55 -1.31 0.97
C VAL A 90 -7.22 0.16 1.17
N TYR A 91 -6.24 0.67 0.42
CA TYR A 91 -5.82 2.06 0.47
C TYR A 91 -5.72 2.61 -0.93
N HIS A 92 -6.04 3.89 -1.13
CA HIS A 92 -5.57 4.57 -2.34
C HIS A 92 -4.03 4.52 -2.40
N LEU A 93 -3.46 4.50 -3.59
CA LEU A 93 -2.01 4.49 -3.78
C LEU A 93 -1.34 5.66 -3.03
N ALA A 94 -1.91 6.87 -3.13
CA ALA A 94 -1.45 8.05 -2.40
C ALA A 94 -1.70 7.98 -0.88
N CYS A 95 -2.66 7.17 -0.45
CA CYS A 95 -2.93 6.95 0.97
C CYS A 95 -1.97 5.93 1.59
N PHE A 96 -1.36 5.05 0.80
CA PHE A 96 -0.44 4.02 1.30
C PHE A 96 0.92 4.62 1.70
N ALA A 97 0.92 5.29 2.84
CA ALA A 97 2.03 6.10 3.34
C ALA A 97 2.15 5.95 4.86
N CYS A 98 3.39 5.97 5.34
CA CYS A 98 3.74 5.78 6.74
C CYS A 98 2.96 6.75 7.65
N ASN A 99 2.37 6.24 8.72
CA ASN A 99 1.59 7.05 9.65
C ASN A 99 2.46 8.05 10.42
N SER A 100 3.72 7.74 10.68
CA SER A 100 4.66 8.62 11.38
C SER A 100 5.22 9.72 10.47
N CYS A 101 5.97 9.38 9.41
CA CYS A 101 6.62 10.38 8.54
C CYS A 101 5.80 10.82 7.33
N LYS A 102 4.60 10.27 7.11
CA LYS A 102 3.72 10.57 5.98
C LYS A 102 4.30 10.26 4.59
N ARG A 103 5.49 9.66 4.49
CA ARG A 103 6.11 9.24 3.23
C ARG A 103 5.34 8.08 2.61
N GLN A 104 5.04 8.19 1.31
CA GLN A 104 4.43 7.12 0.53
C GLN A 104 5.40 5.95 0.35
N LEU A 105 4.87 4.73 0.42
CA LEU A 105 5.65 3.50 0.26
C LEU A 105 5.43 2.90 -1.12
N SER A 106 6.53 2.61 -1.80
CA SER A 106 6.58 2.09 -3.16
C SER A 106 6.57 0.55 -3.19
N THR A 107 6.59 -0.03 -4.39
CA THR A 107 6.69 -1.49 -4.55
C THR A 107 8.10 -1.92 -4.16
N GLY A 108 8.22 -2.99 -3.38
CA GLY A 108 9.50 -3.52 -2.91
C GLY A 108 10.00 -2.94 -1.58
N GLU A 109 9.32 -1.92 -1.02
CA GLU A 109 9.64 -1.44 0.33
C GLU A 109 9.00 -2.31 1.42
N GLU A 110 9.75 -2.55 2.49
CA GLU A 110 9.25 -3.22 3.69
C GLU A 110 8.41 -2.27 4.54
N PHE A 111 7.29 -2.79 5.06
CA PHE A 111 6.36 -2.04 5.89
C PHE A 111 5.74 -2.93 6.95
N ALA A 112 5.26 -2.31 8.02
CA ALA A 112 4.43 -2.95 9.03
C ALA A 112 3.02 -2.38 9.01
N LEU A 113 2.07 -3.18 9.48
CA LEU A 113 0.65 -2.83 9.54
C LEU A 113 0.11 -3.11 10.94
N ILE A 114 -0.27 -2.06 11.67
CA ILE A 114 -0.79 -2.10 13.04
C ILE A 114 -2.17 -1.43 13.03
N ASP A 115 -3.25 -2.15 13.31
CA ASP A 115 -4.63 -1.62 13.31
C ASP A 115 -4.98 -0.74 12.10
N SER A 116 -4.59 -1.17 10.88
CA SER A 116 -4.67 -0.44 9.60
C SER A 116 -3.68 0.73 9.39
N ALA A 117 -2.91 1.12 10.41
CA ALA A 117 -1.85 2.10 10.26
C ALA A 117 -0.63 1.46 9.58
N VAL A 118 -0.27 2.00 8.41
CA VAL A 118 0.94 1.62 7.67
C VAL A 118 2.15 2.30 8.30
N LEU A 119 3.21 1.57 8.61
CA LEU A 119 4.48 2.10 9.10
C LEU A 119 5.63 1.65 8.19
N CYS A 120 6.56 2.54 7.89
CA CYS A 120 7.79 2.13 7.21
C CYS A 120 8.69 1.36 8.18
N LYS A 121 9.63 0.58 7.64
CA LYS A 121 10.60 -0.20 8.44
C LYS A 121 11.25 0.60 9.58
N THR A 122 11.71 1.82 9.29
CA THR A 122 12.38 2.68 10.28
C THR A 122 11.47 2.99 11.48
N HIS A 123 10.29 3.56 11.25
CA HIS A 123 9.36 3.92 12.33
C HIS A 123 8.72 2.70 13.01
N TYR A 124 8.67 1.55 12.32
CA TYR A 124 8.25 0.31 12.96
C TYR A 124 9.31 -0.16 13.97
N CYS A 125 10.59 -0.15 13.61
CA CYS A 125 11.69 -0.52 14.52
C CYS A 125 11.76 0.43 15.72
N GLU A 126 11.65 1.75 15.51
CA GLU A 126 11.66 2.75 16.59
C GLU A 126 10.48 2.56 17.56
N ASN A 127 9.29 2.24 17.06
CA ASN A 127 8.14 1.94 17.91
C ASN A 127 8.27 0.61 18.65
N SER A 128 8.93 -0.38 18.05
CA SER A 128 9.15 -1.70 18.64
C SER A 128 10.25 -1.69 19.71
N GLU A 129 11.15 -0.71 19.71
CA GLU A 129 12.19 -0.53 20.74
C GLU A 129 11.61 -0.03 22.08
N ASN A 130 10.34 0.41 22.11
CA ASN A 130 9.66 0.80 23.36
C ASN A 130 8.96 -0.36 24.09
N ASP A 131 8.77 -1.54 23.47
CA ASP A 131 7.95 -2.61 24.03
C ASP A 131 8.71 -3.93 24.32
N ASP A 132 9.94 -4.12 23.82
CA ASP A 132 10.65 -5.39 24.05
C ASP A 132 12.11 -5.23 24.49
N SER A 133 12.30 -5.25 25.81
CA SER A 133 13.60 -5.46 26.47
C SER A 133 14.14 -6.90 26.30
N ARG A 134 13.78 -7.67 25.26
CA ARG A 134 14.23 -9.07 25.10
C ARG A 134 14.39 -9.49 23.63
N HIS A 135 15.61 -9.26 23.11
CA HIS A 135 16.25 -9.89 21.94
C HIS A 135 16.28 -9.09 20.61
N GLY A 136 17.12 -8.07 20.58
CA GLY A 136 17.68 -7.52 19.33
C GLY A 136 19.14 -7.13 19.55
N LYS A 137 20.08 -7.76 18.83
CA LYS A 137 21.52 -7.46 18.94
C LYS A 137 21.77 -5.99 18.63
N ALA A 138 22.21 -5.22 19.63
CA ALA A 138 22.66 -3.85 19.44
C ALA A 138 23.70 -3.79 18.31
N LYS A 139 23.46 -2.95 17.29
CA LYS A 139 24.46 -2.63 16.28
C LYS A 139 25.64 -1.97 17.00
N ARG A 140 26.75 -2.69 17.14
CA ARG A 140 27.97 -2.19 17.77
C ARG A 140 28.47 -0.99 16.96
N VAL A 141 28.58 0.16 17.62
CA VAL A 141 29.19 1.36 17.06
C VAL A 141 30.61 1.01 16.61
N ARG A 142 30.98 1.41 15.40
CA ARG A 142 32.34 1.20 14.87
C ARG A 142 33.33 1.95 15.76
N THR A 143 34.30 1.24 16.34
CA THR A 143 35.34 1.84 17.16
C THR A 143 36.27 2.68 16.27
N THR A 144 36.38 3.97 16.57
CA THR A 144 37.38 4.87 15.98
C THR A 144 38.63 4.90 16.86
N PHE A 145 39.80 4.98 16.21
CA PHE A 145 41.09 5.15 16.86
C PHE A 145 41.51 6.62 16.78
N THR A 146 42.14 7.13 17.84
CA THR A 146 42.79 8.45 17.81
C THR A 146 44.11 8.37 17.04
N GLU A 147 44.64 9.53 16.65
CA GLU A 147 45.92 9.61 15.93
C GLU A 147 47.07 8.96 16.72
N GLU A 148 47.13 9.20 18.03
CA GLU A 148 48.09 8.56 18.93
C GLU A 148 47.95 7.03 18.97
N GLN A 149 46.71 6.51 18.96
CA GLN A 149 46.45 5.07 18.93
C GLN A 149 46.86 4.43 17.60
N LEU A 150 46.69 5.14 16.48
CA LEU A 150 47.13 4.69 15.17
C LEU A 150 48.66 4.62 15.07
N GLN A 151 49.36 5.58 15.68
CA GLN A 151 50.82 5.62 15.71
C GLN A 151 51.41 4.43 16.49
N VAL A 152 50.79 4.07 17.62
CA VAL A 152 51.15 2.87 18.39
C VAL A 152 51.01 1.61 17.53
N LEU A 153 49.91 1.48 16.79
CA LEU A 153 49.68 0.32 15.92
C LEU A 153 50.72 0.23 14.79
N GLN A 154 51.04 1.36 14.15
CA GLN A 154 52.06 1.41 13.10
C GLN A 154 53.43 1.00 13.64
N SER A 155 53.84 1.54 14.79
CA SER A 155 55.14 1.21 15.40
C SER A 155 55.27 -0.28 15.76
N ASN A 156 54.19 -0.90 16.23
CA ASN A 156 54.19 -2.32 16.55
C ASN A 156 54.20 -3.20 15.29
N PHE A 157 53.53 -2.78 14.21
CA PHE A 157 53.50 -3.53 12.94
C PHE A 157 54.85 -3.53 12.22
N GLU A 158 55.64 -2.47 12.35
CA GLU A 158 57.01 -2.39 11.83
C GLU A 158 57.95 -3.40 12.52
N VAL A 159 57.67 -3.73 13.78
CA VAL A 159 58.45 -4.69 14.57
C VAL A 159 57.98 -6.12 14.34
N ASP A 160 56.67 -6.35 14.34
CA ASP A 160 56.06 -7.63 14.04
C ASP A 160 54.77 -7.46 13.24
N SER A 161 54.78 -7.96 12.01
CA SER A 161 53.63 -7.92 11.11
C SER A 161 52.55 -8.94 11.48
N ASN A 162 52.81 -9.87 12.41
CA ASN A 162 51.86 -10.87 12.89
C ASN A 162 51.94 -11.03 14.42
N PRO A 163 51.52 -9.98 15.18
CA PRO A 163 51.65 -9.94 16.63
C PRO A 163 50.91 -11.08 17.30
N ASP A 164 51.56 -11.71 18.28
CA ASP A 164 51.00 -12.83 19.01
C ASP A 164 49.96 -12.40 20.07
N GLY A 165 49.44 -13.37 20.82
CA GLY A 165 48.47 -13.09 21.87
C GLY A 165 48.98 -12.15 22.97
N GLN A 166 50.27 -12.14 23.29
CA GLN A 166 50.84 -11.27 24.33
C GLN A 166 51.06 -9.85 23.80
N ASP A 167 51.48 -9.73 22.55
CA ASP A 167 51.67 -8.43 21.90
C ASP A 167 50.34 -7.69 21.73
N LEU A 168 49.27 -8.39 21.36
CA LEU A 168 47.92 -7.84 21.32
C LEU A 168 47.40 -7.39 22.70
N GLU A 169 47.81 -8.04 23.79
CA GLU A 169 47.49 -7.64 25.17
C GLU A 169 48.19 -6.31 25.52
N ARG A 170 49.46 -6.17 25.12
CA ARG A 170 50.27 -4.97 25.35
C ARG A 170 49.72 -3.78 24.57
N ILE A 171 49.39 -3.98 23.29
CA ILE A 171 48.77 -2.95 22.44
C ILE A 171 47.42 -2.49 23.02
N ALA A 172 46.61 -3.43 23.53
CA ALA A 172 45.34 -3.12 24.17
C ALA A 172 45.50 -2.24 25.42
N GLN A 173 46.50 -2.50 26.25
CA GLN A 173 46.80 -1.68 27.44
C GLN A 173 47.27 -0.28 27.07
N ILE A 174 48.13 -0.15 26.05
CA ILE A 174 48.66 1.15 25.61
C ILE A 174 47.56 2.00 24.96
N THR A 175 46.74 1.39 24.11
CA THR A 175 45.66 2.10 23.39
C THR A 175 44.40 2.29 24.23
N GLY A 176 44.24 1.59 25.35
CA GLY A 176 43.02 1.61 26.16
C GLY A 176 41.79 1.04 25.44
N LYS A 177 41.98 0.22 24.39
CA LYS A 177 40.91 -0.46 23.64
C LYS A 177 40.93 -1.96 23.94
N PRO A 178 39.79 -2.65 23.84
CA PRO A 178 39.74 -4.08 24.10
C PRO A 178 40.55 -4.86 23.04
N LYS A 179 41.30 -5.88 23.49
CA LYS A 179 42.13 -6.78 22.66
C LYS A 179 41.43 -7.32 21.40
N GLN A 180 40.12 -7.53 21.48
CA GLN A 180 39.30 -8.04 20.38
C GLN A 180 39.22 -7.11 19.16
N VAL A 181 39.58 -5.83 19.31
CA VAL A 181 39.55 -4.84 18.21
C VAL A 181 40.80 -4.94 17.32
N PHE A 182 41.85 -5.61 17.79
CA PHE A 182 43.15 -5.72 17.11
C PHE A 182 43.41 -7.08 16.46
N LYS A 183 42.44 -7.98 16.53
CA LYS A 183 42.49 -9.30 15.88
C LYS A 183 42.06 -9.23 14.42
#